data_AF-A0A6I7QU82-F1
#
_entry.id   AF-A0A6I7QU82-F1
#
_cell.length_a   1.000
_cell.length_b   1.000
_cell.length_c   1.000
_cell.angle_alpha   90.00
_cell.angle_beta   90.00
_cell.angle_gamma   90.00
#
_symmetry.space_group_name_H-M   'P 1'
#
loop_
_entity.id
_entity.type
_entity.pdbx_description
1 polymer ?
#
loop_
_entity_poly.entity_id
_entity_poly.type
_entity_poly.pdbx_seq_one_letter_code
_entity_poly.pdbx_strand_id
1 'polypeptide(L)'
;MGAISRKTVDVMDESPVVLSNHLILHFLDTSVLSGKDRDTILDNEMLRWLWYLSATGSDREDPRMREIIDEIIAREPELEKVARRYEEILSDPILLERIEAREKARRDRVAETKLAQEQGHADGFRQGIEKGEEKAKLEIAQRMIDEQYTAPEIVRFTGLTNGRVAELQAEGRPGPAVSGPEGAG
;
A
#
# COMPACT_ATOMS: atom_id res chain seq x y z
N MET A 1 26.57 48.32 29.58
CA MET A 1 25.33 47.94 30.30
C MET A 1 24.16 48.51 29.50
N GLY A 2 23.24 47.76 28.91
CA GLY A 2 23.04 46.33 28.81
C GLY A 2 22.29 46.06 27.50
N ALA A 3 22.59 44.92 26.88
CA ALA A 3 21.95 44.45 25.67
C ALA A 3 20.50 44.05 25.95
N ILE A 4 19.56 44.48 25.10
CA ILE A 4 18.25 43.84 24.98
C ILE A 4 18.22 43.18 23.62
N SER A 5 18.63 41.92 23.61
CA SER A 5 18.49 41.01 22.48
C SER A 5 17.00 40.74 22.27
N ARG A 6 16.43 41.27 21.19
CA ARG A 6 15.15 40.79 20.66
C ARG A 6 15.40 39.36 20.19
N LYS A 7 14.95 38.39 20.97
CA LYS A 7 14.74 37.03 20.48
C LYS A 7 13.76 37.12 19.31
N THR A 8 14.28 36.96 18.10
CA THR A 8 13.51 36.53 16.94
C THR A 8 12.86 35.21 17.33
N VAL A 9 11.53 35.25 17.51
CA VAL A 9 10.70 34.05 17.57
C VAL A 9 10.85 33.40 16.21
N ASP A 10 11.37 32.17 16.20
CA ASP A 10 11.47 31.35 15.01
C ASP A 10 10.11 31.34 14.31
N VAL A 11 10.13 31.77 13.05
CA VAL A 11 9.02 31.68 12.13
C VAL A 11 8.67 30.20 12.06
N MET A 12 7.54 29.82 12.64
CA MET A 12 6.97 28.48 12.45
C MET A 12 6.81 28.30 10.95
N ASP A 13 7.53 27.32 10.43
CA ASP A 13 7.40 26.79 9.08
C ASP A 13 5.90 26.55 8.80
N GLU A 14 5.30 27.38 7.94
CA GLU A 14 3.91 27.23 7.47
C GLU A 14 3.79 26.08 6.44
N SER A 15 4.61 25.04 6.59
CA SER A 15 4.44 23.83 5.82
C SER A 15 3.20 23.09 6.36
N PRO A 16 2.21 22.76 5.53
CA PRO A 16 1.03 22.06 5.99
C PRO A 16 1.47 20.72 6.58
N VAL A 17 1.11 20.48 7.85
CA VAL A 17 1.36 19.21 8.53
C VAL A 17 0.57 18.13 7.79
N VAL A 18 1.22 17.43 6.86
CA VAL A 18 0.65 16.28 6.16
C VAL A 18 0.71 15.10 7.12
N LEU A 19 -0.40 14.84 7.82
CA LEU A 19 -0.53 13.69 8.72
C LEU A 19 -0.31 12.36 7.98
N SER A 20 -0.74 12.26 6.72
CA SER A 20 -0.61 11.08 5.87
C SER A 20 -1.17 11.33 4.46
N ASN A 21 -0.47 10.93 3.39
CA ASN A 21 -1.01 10.90 2.02
C ASN A 21 -1.99 9.73 1.78
N HIS A 22 -2.33 8.97 2.82
CA HIS A 22 -3.23 7.82 2.73
C HIS A 22 -4.72 8.19 2.87
N LEU A 23 -5.03 9.46 3.18
CA LEU A 23 -6.40 9.95 3.29
C LEU A 23 -6.52 11.37 2.75
N ILE A 24 -7.31 11.54 1.71
CA ILE A 24 -7.75 12.85 1.22
C ILE A 24 -9.21 13.00 1.62
N LEU A 25 -9.49 13.96 2.51
CA LEU A 25 -10.85 14.35 2.86
C LEU A 25 -11.22 15.60 2.09
N HIS A 26 -12.24 15.51 1.26
CA HIS A 26 -12.86 16.68 0.64
C HIS A 26 -14.01 17.15 1.54
N PHE A 27 -13.96 18.42 1.94
CA PHE A 27 -15.05 19.06 2.67
C PHE A 27 -15.91 19.84 1.69
N LEU A 28 -17.22 19.59 1.71
CA LEU A 28 -18.20 20.35 0.95
C LEU A 28 -18.93 21.28 1.91
N ASP A 29 -18.74 22.59 1.73
CA ASP A 29 -19.38 23.61 2.55
C ASP A 29 -20.78 23.94 2.00
N THR A 30 -21.83 23.50 2.70
CA THR A 30 -23.22 23.77 2.33
C THR A 30 -23.63 25.21 2.61
N SER A 31 -22.86 25.98 3.39
CA SER A 31 -23.14 27.40 3.64
C SER A 31 -23.04 28.24 2.37
N VAL A 32 -22.33 27.76 1.34
CA VAL A 32 -22.29 28.35 0.00
C VAL A 32 -23.68 28.39 -0.64
N LEU A 33 -24.62 27.53 -0.22
CA LEU A 33 -26.00 27.56 -0.69
C LEU A 33 -26.84 28.68 -0.06
N SER A 34 -26.36 29.27 1.06
CA SER A 34 -27.07 30.32 1.78
C SER A 34 -27.23 31.58 0.93
N GLY A 35 -28.45 32.09 0.86
CA GLY A 35 -28.78 33.31 0.11
C GLY A 35 -28.76 33.16 -1.42
N LYS A 36 -28.49 31.96 -1.96
CA LYS A 36 -28.67 31.70 -3.39
C LYS A 36 -30.15 31.52 -3.73
N ASP A 37 -30.56 32.14 -4.83
CA ASP A 37 -31.90 31.95 -5.39
C ASP A 37 -31.99 30.61 -6.14
N ARG A 38 -33.22 30.22 -6.48
CA ARG A 38 -33.55 28.97 -7.17
C ARG A 38 -32.84 28.84 -8.52
N ASP A 39 -32.84 29.90 -9.32
CA ASP A 39 -32.29 29.85 -10.68
C ASP A 39 -30.77 29.68 -10.63
N THR A 40 -30.09 30.39 -9.72
CA THR A 40 -28.66 30.21 -9.46
C THR A 40 -28.30 28.78 -9.10
N ILE A 41 -29.13 28.09 -8.32
CA ILE A 41 -28.91 26.68 -7.93
C ILE A 41 -29.13 25.75 -9.13
N LEU A 42 -30.21 25.96 -9.88
CA LEU A 42 -30.61 25.09 -10.98
C LEU A 42 -29.74 25.24 -12.23
N ASP A 43 -29.13 26.40 -12.45
CA ASP A 43 -28.27 26.66 -13.61
C ASP A 43 -26.86 26.11 -13.43
N ASN A 44 -26.43 25.82 -12.19
CA ASN A 44 -25.10 25.31 -11.90
C ASN A 44 -25.13 23.83 -11.46
N GLU A 45 -24.48 22.96 -12.23
CA GLU A 45 -24.40 21.52 -11.95
C GLU A 45 -23.88 21.22 -10.54
N MET A 46 -22.74 21.78 -10.15
CA MET A 46 -22.17 21.54 -8.82
C MET A 46 -23.12 21.98 -7.70
N LEU A 47 -23.86 23.09 -7.88
CA LEU A 47 -24.84 23.53 -6.90
C LEU A 47 -26.08 22.63 -6.87
N ARG A 48 -26.53 22.07 -8.01
CA ARG A 48 -27.60 21.05 -8.02
C ARG A 48 -27.20 19.81 -7.22
N TRP A 49 -25.98 19.30 -7.45
CA TRP A 49 -25.44 18.15 -6.73
C TRP A 49 -25.25 18.45 -5.24
N LEU A 50 -24.68 19.61 -4.91
CA LEU A 50 -24.50 20.04 -3.52
C LEU A 50 -25.85 20.22 -2.81
N TRP A 51 -26.86 20.77 -3.49
CA TRP A 51 -28.22 20.91 -2.97
C TRP A 51 -28.84 19.54 -2.70
N TYR A 52 -28.79 18.63 -3.69
CA TYR A 52 -29.28 17.26 -3.55
C TYR A 52 -28.64 16.53 -2.36
N LEU A 53 -27.32 16.61 -2.20
CA LEU A 53 -26.59 15.99 -1.09
C LEU A 53 -26.85 16.67 0.26
N SER A 54 -27.01 17.99 0.28
CA SER A 54 -27.38 18.71 1.51
C SER A 54 -28.77 18.30 2.00
N ALA A 55 -29.64 17.91 1.08
CA ALA A 55 -30.97 17.41 1.35
C ALA A 55 -31.04 15.90 1.63
N THR A 56 -29.95 15.14 1.57
CA THR A 56 -29.96 13.73 2.02
C THR A 56 -29.84 13.67 3.54
N GLY A 57 -30.90 14.01 4.25
CA GLY A 57 -30.96 14.06 5.71
C GLY A 57 -32.34 14.47 6.24
N SER A 58 -32.43 14.78 7.54
CA SER A 58 -33.67 15.19 8.21
C SER A 58 -34.33 16.45 7.63
N ASP A 59 -33.59 17.23 6.84
CA ASP A 59 -34.04 18.49 6.24
C ASP A 59 -34.89 18.31 4.96
N ARG A 60 -35.11 17.07 4.50
CA ARG A 60 -36.09 16.77 3.42
C ARG A 60 -37.50 17.19 3.77
N GLU A 61 -37.78 17.48 5.05
CA GLU A 61 -39.09 17.90 5.47
C GLU A 61 -39.45 19.34 5.02
N ASP A 62 -38.46 20.18 4.70
CA ASP A 62 -38.69 21.55 4.18
C ASP A 62 -39.34 21.51 2.78
N PRO A 63 -40.57 22.06 2.61
CA PRO A 63 -41.26 22.10 1.32
C PRO A 63 -40.48 22.79 0.20
N ARG A 64 -39.69 23.84 0.51
CA ARG A 64 -38.87 24.56 -0.47
C ARG A 64 -37.73 23.68 -0.97
N MET A 65 -37.14 22.88 -0.08
CA MET A 65 -36.08 21.94 -0.43
C MET A 65 -36.61 20.86 -1.38
N ARG A 66 -37.79 20.29 -1.09
CA ARG A 66 -38.42 19.26 -1.93
C ARG A 66 -38.71 19.75 -3.34
N GLU A 67 -39.30 20.93 -3.48
CA GLU A 67 -39.64 21.47 -4.81
C GLU A 67 -38.40 21.61 -5.71
N ILE A 68 -37.29 22.11 -5.15
CA ILE A 68 -36.04 22.26 -5.89
C ILE A 68 -35.41 20.89 -6.21
N ILE A 69 -35.51 19.90 -5.31
CA ILE A 69 -35.00 18.54 -5.56
C ILE A 69 -35.77 17.86 -6.69
N ASP A 70 -37.10 17.95 -6.68
CA ASP A 70 -37.94 17.36 -7.73
C ASP A 70 -37.59 17.97 -9.09
N GLU A 71 -37.34 19.27 -9.14
CA GLU A 71 -36.89 19.94 -10.36
C GLU A 71 -35.46 19.54 -10.77
N ILE A 72 -34.54 19.40 -9.82
CA ILE A 72 -33.18 18.89 -10.09
C ILE A 72 -33.25 17.47 -10.68
N ILE A 73 -34.04 16.58 -10.08
CA ILE A 73 -34.25 15.21 -10.56
C ILE A 73 -34.86 15.20 -11.96
N ALA A 74 -35.83 16.08 -12.23
CA ALA A 74 -36.46 16.20 -13.53
C ALA A 74 -35.49 16.71 -14.62
N ARG A 75 -34.54 17.58 -14.25
CA ARG A 75 -33.53 18.13 -15.17
C ARG A 75 -32.35 17.18 -15.39
N GLU A 76 -32.07 16.28 -14.46
CA GLU A 76 -30.82 15.51 -14.42
C GLU A 76 -31.10 14.00 -14.31
N PRO A 77 -31.17 13.28 -15.44
CA PRO A 77 -31.54 11.85 -15.47
C PRO A 77 -30.62 10.95 -14.62
N GLU A 78 -29.35 11.33 -14.45
CA GLU A 78 -28.42 10.59 -13.61
C GLU A 78 -28.76 10.74 -12.12
N LEU A 79 -29.20 11.91 -11.67
CA LEU A 79 -29.69 12.10 -10.29
C LEU A 79 -30.98 11.33 -10.04
N GLU A 80 -31.87 11.22 -11.02
CA GLU A 80 -33.06 10.38 -10.92
C GLU A 80 -32.71 8.90 -10.72
N LYS A 81 -31.73 8.37 -11.46
CA LYS A 81 -31.24 6.99 -11.28
C LYS A 81 -30.62 6.81 -9.90
N VAL A 82 -29.80 7.77 -9.45
CA VAL A 82 -29.18 7.72 -8.12
C VAL A 82 -30.22 7.78 -7.02
N ALA A 83 -31.19 8.69 -7.10
CA ALA A 83 -32.26 8.84 -6.13
C ALA A 83 -33.11 7.57 -6.01
N ARG A 84 -33.58 7.02 -7.14
CA ARG A 84 -34.32 5.74 -7.15
C ARG A 84 -33.51 4.62 -6.52
N ARG A 85 -32.25 4.48 -6.93
CA ARG A 85 -31.40 3.40 -6.42
C ARG A 85 -31.13 3.55 -4.92
N TYR A 86 -30.96 4.77 -4.46
CA TYR A 86 -30.75 5.08 -3.05
C TYR A 86 -32.00 4.75 -2.23
N GLU A 87 -33.19 5.15 -2.68
CA GLU A 87 -34.46 4.83 -2.03
C GLU A 87 -34.74 3.32 -2.01
N GLU A 88 -34.49 2.60 -3.11
CA GLU A 88 -34.58 1.14 -3.16
C GLU A 88 -33.73 0.49 -2.06
N ILE A 89 -32.49 0.93 -1.92
CA ILE A 89 -31.55 0.39 -0.92
C ILE A 89 -31.99 0.73 0.50
N LEU A 90 -32.43 1.96 0.76
CA LEU A 90 -32.88 2.38 2.09
C LEU A 90 -34.21 1.74 2.51
N SER A 91 -35.08 1.45 1.54
CA SER A 91 -36.39 0.83 1.80
C SER A 91 -36.31 -0.65 2.20
N ASP A 92 -35.18 -1.31 1.92
CA ASP A 92 -34.93 -2.72 2.23
C ASP A 92 -33.64 -2.87 3.08
N PRO A 93 -33.78 -2.98 4.42
CA PRO A 93 -32.64 -3.16 5.32
C PRO A 93 -31.78 -4.39 5.01
N ILE A 94 -32.38 -5.46 4.48
CA ILE A 94 -31.67 -6.70 4.12
C ILE A 94 -30.82 -6.47 2.86
N LEU A 95 -31.34 -5.69 1.90
CA LEU A 95 -30.59 -5.29 0.71
C LEU A 95 -29.38 -4.43 1.09
N LEU A 96 -29.56 -3.46 1.99
CA LEU A 96 -28.45 -2.62 2.48
C LEU A 96 -27.36 -3.47 3.12
N GLU A 97 -27.71 -4.35 4.06
CA GLU A 97 -26.76 -5.24 4.73
C GLU A 97 -25.98 -6.11 3.73
N ARG A 98 -26.64 -6.66 2.70
CA ARG A 98 -25.98 -7.46 1.66
C ARG A 98 -24.99 -6.64 0.83
N ILE A 99 -25.33 -5.39 0.51
CA ILE A 99 -24.44 -4.48 -0.24
C ILE A 99 -23.21 -4.14 0.61
N GLU A 100 -23.42 -3.82 1.89
CA GLU A 100 -22.34 -3.51 2.82
C GLU A 100 -21.41 -4.70 3.03
N ALA A 101 -21.97 -5.90 3.25
CA ALA A 101 -21.21 -7.14 3.39
C ALA A 101 -20.37 -7.45 2.14
N ARG A 102 -20.95 -7.25 0.94
CA ARG A 102 -20.24 -7.41 -0.33
C ARG A 102 -19.08 -6.42 -0.46
N GLU A 103 -19.31 -5.15 -0.18
CA GLU A 103 -18.27 -4.12 -0.28
C GLU A 103 -17.17 -4.33 0.76
N LYS A 104 -17.53 -4.78 1.96
CA LYS A 104 -16.56 -5.20 2.98
C LYS A 104 -15.69 -6.35 2.46
N ALA A 105 -16.31 -7.44 1.98
CA ALA A 105 -15.57 -8.59 1.46
C ALA A 105 -14.65 -8.22 0.30
N ARG A 106 -15.09 -7.30 -0.57
CA ARG A 106 -14.26 -6.76 -1.66
C ARG A 106 -13.05 -6.00 -1.12
N ARG A 107 -13.24 -5.12 -0.14
CA ARG A 107 -12.15 -4.36 0.50
C ARG A 107 -11.17 -5.28 1.23
N ASP A 108 -11.68 -6.25 1.98
CA ASP A 108 -10.87 -7.24 2.69
C ASP A 108 -9.99 -8.01 1.70
N ARG A 109 -10.56 -8.50 0.59
CA ARG A 109 -9.78 -9.21 -0.44
C ARG A 109 -8.69 -8.35 -1.07
N VAL A 110 -8.97 -7.08 -1.33
CA VAL A 110 -7.96 -6.13 -1.87
C VAL A 110 -6.84 -5.92 -0.85
N ALA A 111 -7.18 -5.73 0.42
CA ALA A 111 -6.21 -5.54 1.50
C ALA A 111 -5.36 -6.80 1.71
N GLU A 112 -5.97 -7.98 1.76
CA GLU A 112 -5.28 -9.27 1.86
C GLU A 112 -4.32 -9.49 0.69
N THR A 113 -4.75 -9.20 -0.53
CA THR A 113 -3.90 -9.35 -1.73
C THR A 113 -2.69 -8.43 -1.66
N LYS A 114 -2.90 -7.17 -1.27
CA LYS A 114 -1.82 -6.19 -1.11
C LYS A 114 -0.83 -6.63 -0.02
N LEU A 115 -1.34 -7.05 1.13
CA LEU A 115 -0.50 -7.55 2.23
C LEU A 115 0.32 -8.77 1.81
N ALA A 116 -0.30 -9.74 1.11
CA ALA A 116 0.38 -10.91 0.61
C ALA A 116 1.49 -10.57 -0.39
N GLN A 117 1.28 -9.57 -1.26
CA GLN A 117 2.31 -9.08 -2.17
C GLN A 117 3.47 -8.42 -1.43
N GLU A 118 3.18 -7.56 -0.44
CA GLU A 118 4.20 -6.88 0.36
C GLU A 118 5.05 -7.90 1.15
N GLN A 119 4.39 -8.87 1.80
CA GLN A 119 5.07 -9.95 2.52
C GLN A 119 5.89 -10.83 1.57
N GLY A 120 5.31 -11.25 0.45
CA GLY A 120 6.01 -12.06 -0.55
C GLY A 120 7.24 -11.37 -1.13
N HIS A 121 7.15 -10.05 -1.37
CA HIS A 121 8.29 -9.27 -1.82
C HIS A 121 9.38 -9.15 -0.74
N ALA A 122 9.00 -8.87 0.51
CA ALA A 122 9.94 -8.78 1.63
C ALA A 122 10.66 -10.11 1.89
N ASP A 123 9.91 -11.22 1.90
CA ASP A 123 10.45 -12.56 2.09
C ASP A 123 11.32 -12.99 0.91
N GLY A 124 10.88 -12.74 -0.32
CA GLY A 124 11.64 -13.01 -1.53
C GLY A 124 12.96 -12.23 -1.58
N PHE A 125 12.93 -10.95 -1.19
CA PHE A 125 14.14 -10.14 -1.10
C PHE A 125 15.11 -10.70 -0.05
N ARG A 126 14.62 -11.00 1.16
CA ARG A 126 15.44 -11.56 2.24
C ARG A 126 16.08 -12.89 1.84
N GLN A 127 15.30 -13.81 1.29
CA GLN A 127 15.80 -15.10 0.79
C GLN A 127 16.79 -14.93 -0.37
N GLY A 128 16.56 -13.94 -1.25
CA GLY A 128 17.44 -13.62 -2.36
C GLY A 128 18.82 -13.14 -1.89
N ILE A 129 18.85 -12.25 -0.89
CA ILE A 129 20.10 -11.78 -0.28
C ILE A 129 20.83 -12.94 0.40
N GLU A 130 20.16 -13.73 1.24
CA GLU A 130 20.77 -14.85 1.96
C GLU A 130 21.40 -15.87 0.99
N LYS A 131 20.64 -16.31 -0.02
CA LYS A 131 21.14 -17.23 -1.05
C LYS A 131 22.28 -16.62 -1.88
N GLY A 132 22.20 -15.32 -2.17
CA GLY A 132 23.23 -14.60 -2.91
C GLY A 132 24.54 -14.55 -2.14
N GLU A 133 24.49 -14.21 -0.84
CA GLU A 133 25.65 -14.19 0.04
C GLU A 133 26.27 -15.58 0.22
N GLU A 134 25.44 -16.61 0.43
CA GLU A 134 25.93 -17.99 0.54
C GLU A 134 26.62 -18.43 -0.75
N LYS A 135 26.00 -18.21 -1.91
CA LYS A 135 26.59 -18.55 -3.21
C LYS A 135 27.90 -17.81 -3.45
N ALA A 136 27.97 -16.52 -3.12
CA ALA A 136 29.20 -15.73 -3.24
C ALA A 136 30.31 -16.29 -2.34
N LYS A 137 30.02 -16.67 -1.10
CA LYS A 137 30.98 -17.31 -0.18
C LYS A 137 31.50 -18.62 -0.76
N LEU A 138 30.64 -19.46 -1.32
CA LEU A 138 31.01 -20.73 -1.95
C LEU A 138 31.88 -20.52 -3.20
N GLU A 139 31.52 -19.58 -4.07
CA GLU A 139 32.30 -19.25 -5.28
C GLU A 139 33.68 -18.66 -4.95
N ILE A 140 33.79 -17.88 -3.87
CA ILE A 140 35.08 -17.38 -3.37
C ILE A 140 35.90 -18.54 -2.78
N ALA A 141 35.29 -19.38 -1.94
CA ALA A 141 35.95 -20.54 -1.36
C ALA A 141 36.50 -21.49 -2.42
N GLN A 142 35.73 -21.75 -3.49
CA GLN A 142 36.18 -22.61 -4.58
C GLN A 142 37.41 -22.04 -5.29
N ARG A 143 37.39 -20.74 -5.64
CA ARG A 143 38.55 -20.06 -6.23
C ARG A 143 39.78 -20.13 -5.33
N MET A 144 39.60 -19.94 -4.03
CA MET A 144 40.69 -20.05 -3.06
C MET A 144 41.24 -21.49 -2.95
N ILE A 145 40.39 -22.52 -3.07
CA ILE A 145 40.83 -23.92 -3.12
C ILE A 145 41.66 -24.17 -4.38
N ASP A 146 41.20 -23.67 -5.53
CA ASP A 146 41.90 -23.79 -6.82
C ASP A 146 43.27 -23.09 -6.77
N GLU A 147 43.37 -21.97 -6.05
CA GLU A 147 44.61 -21.22 -5.77
C GLU A 147 45.43 -21.79 -4.59
N GLN A 148 45.05 -22.96 -4.04
CA GLN A 148 45.77 -23.70 -3.00
C GLN A 148 45.91 -22.98 -1.64
N TYR A 149 44.98 -22.09 -1.30
CA TYR A 149 44.91 -21.52 0.05
C TYR A 149 44.64 -22.60 1.12
N THR A 150 45.15 -22.37 2.33
CA THR A 150 44.95 -23.32 3.42
C THR A 150 43.52 -23.26 3.98
N ALA A 151 43.02 -24.38 4.52
CA ALA A 151 41.67 -24.43 5.11
C ALA A 151 41.41 -23.35 6.18
N PRO A 152 42.36 -23.03 7.10
CA PRO A 152 42.20 -21.93 8.05
C PRO A 152 42.05 -20.55 7.39
N GLU A 153 42.74 -20.30 6.27
CA GLU A 153 42.65 -19.03 5.53
C GLU A 153 41.29 -18.90 4.84
N ILE A 154 40.82 -19.98 4.19
CA ILE A 154 39.51 -20.02 3.54
C ILE A 154 38.39 -19.73 4.55
N VAL A 155 38.43 -20.39 5.72
CA VAL A 155 37.48 -20.13 6.81
C VAL A 155 37.53 -18.67 7.25
N ARG A 156 38.74 -18.10 7.43
CA ARG A 156 38.91 -16.71 7.86
C ARG A 156 38.31 -15.72 6.86
N PHE A 157 38.50 -15.93 5.56
CA PHE A 157 38.09 -14.97 4.53
C PHE A 157 36.63 -15.13 4.06
N THR A 158 36.09 -16.35 4.10
CA THR A 158 34.72 -16.63 3.61
C THR A 158 33.69 -16.73 4.73
N GLY A 159 34.13 -16.93 5.98
CA GLY A 159 33.26 -17.17 7.13
C GLY A 159 32.54 -18.52 7.10
N LEU A 160 32.94 -19.43 6.20
CA LEU A 160 32.42 -20.80 6.15
C LEU A 160 32.95 -21.63 7.32
N THR A 161 32.24 -22.70 7.68
CA THR A 161 32.69 -23.63 8.72
C THR A 161 33.81 -24.54 8.20
N ASN A 162 34.67 -25.02 9.09
CA ASN A 162 35.71 -26.00 8.73
C ASN A 162 35.15 -27.24 8.02
N GLY A 163 33.99 -27.74 8.48
CA GLY A 163 33.30 -28.87 7.87
C GLY A 163 32.90 -28.58 6.42
N ARG A 164 32.32 -27.40 6.15
CA ARG A 164 31.91 -27.01 4.80
C ARG A 164 33.10 -26.82 3.86
N VAL A 165 34.20 -26.26 4.35
CA VAL A 165 35.44 -26.14 3.56
C VAL A 165 36.03 -27.52 3.25
N ALA A 166 36.02 -28.45 4.20
CA ALA A 166 36.48 -29.82 3.99
C ALA A 166 35.63 -30.57 2.95
N GLU A 167 34.30 -30.39 2.96
CA GLU A 167 33.40 -30.92 1.94
C GLU A 167 33.76 -30.41 0.54
N LEU A 168 33.92 -29.09 0.38
CA LEU A 168 34.29 -28.48 -0.91
C LEU A 168 35.64 -29.00 -1.44
N GLN A 169 36.61 -29.18 -0.54
CA GLN A 169 37.91 -29.75 -0.90
C GLN A 169 37.84 -31.23 -1.29
N ALA A 170 36.90 -31.98 -0.70
CA ALA A 170 36.64 -33.37 -1.06
C ALA A 170 35.91 -33.50 -2.41
N GLU A 171 34.98 -32.58 -2.71
CA GLU A 171 34.26 -32.52 -3.99
C GLU A 171 35.18 -32.14 -5.17
N GLY A 172 36.20 -31.29 -4.94
CA GLY A 172 37.16 -30.87 -5.96
C GLY A 172 38.31 -31.85 -6.25
N ARG A 173 38.45 -32.94 -5.47
CA ARG A 173 39.53 -33.92 -5.65
C ARG A 173 39.02 -35.07 -6.53
N PRO A 174 39.54 -35.29 -7.76
CA PRO A 174 39.30 -36.56 -8.43
C PRO A 174 39.78 -37.67 -7.49
N GLY A 175 38.89 -38.62 -7.19
CA GLY A 175 39.15 -39.70 -6.25
C GLY A 175 40.49 -40.40 -6.53
N PRO A 176 41.16 -40.96 -5.51
CA PRO A 176 42.48 -41.54 -5.69
C PRO A 176 42.45 -42.55 -6.83
N ALA A 177 43.29 -42.32 -7.84
CA ALA A 177 43.53 -43.30 -8.89
C ALA A 177 43.89 -44.61 -8.18
N VAL A 178 43.01 -45.60 -8.32
CA VAL A 178 43.22 -46.94 -7.79
C VAL A 178 44.46 -47.48 -8.50
N SER A 179 45.61 -47.36 -7.84
CA SER A 179 46.82 -48.08 -8.18
C SER A 179 46.54 -49.56 -7.95
N GLY A 180 46.13 -50.23 -9.01
CA GLY A 180 46.02 -51.69 -9.05
C GLY A 180 47.37 -52.32 -8.72
N PRO A 181 47.40 -53.44 -7.98
CA PRO A 181 48.64 -54.03 -7.52
C PRO A 181 49.45 -54.57 -8.70
N GLU A 182 50.75 -54.26 -8.70
CA GLU A 182 51.75 -55.03 -9.43
C GLU A 182 51.73 -56.50 -8.95
N GLY A 183 51.76 -57.42 -9.92
CA GLY A 183 52.38 -58.74 -9.77
C GLY A 183 51.47 -59.91 -9.39
N ALA A 184 51.21 -60.80 -10.36
CA ALA A 184 51.57 -62.24 -10.31
C ALA A 184 50.91 -62.98 -11.50
N GLY A 185 51.76 -63.53 -12.38
CA GLY A 185 51.36 -64.36 -13.52
C GLY A 185 52.53 -64.58 -14.47
#